data_AF-A0A0V7YWT7-F1
#
_entry.id   AF-A0A0V7YWT7-F1
#
_cell.length_a   1.000
_cell.length_b   1.000
_cell.length_c   1.000
_cell.angle_alpha   90.00
_cell.angle_beta   90.00
_cell.angle_gamma   90.00
#
_symmetry.space_group_name_H-M   'P 1'
#
loop_
_entity.id
_entity.type
_entity.pdbx_description
1 polymer ?
#
loop_
_entity_poly.entity_id
_entity_poly.type
_entity_poly.pdbx_seq_one_letter_code
_entity_poly.pdbx_strand_id
1 'polypeptide(L)'
;MSASTLNPNDYAYGDPDKLRAHIAELMALVSMRANMAGDYAAMRDDAGLRYSMKCAAAEFRAALNLLGDLTEQLERERQRRQPAQASHTHSNQEACV
;
A
#
# COMPACT_ATOMS: atom_id res chain seq x y z
N MET A 1 17.03 -9.26 32.27
CA MET A 1 16.49 -9.70 30.97
C MET A 1 15.53 -8.63 30.50
N SER A 2 15.97 -7.73 29.62
CA SER A 2 15.10 -6.68 29.07
C SER A 2 14.15 -7.34 28.08
N ALA A 3 12.86 -7.32 28.37
CA ALA A 3 11.84 -7.76 27.44
C ALA A 3 11.90 -6.84 26.22
N SER A 4 12.23 -7.41 25.05
CA SER A 4 12.09 -6.72 23.78
C SER A 4 10.64 -6.24 23.66
N THR A 5 10.44 -4.93 23.75
CA THR A 5 9.16 -4.30 23.43
C THR A 5 8.97 -4.44 21.93
N LEU A 6 8.42 -5.58 21.49
CA LEU A 6 7.96 -5.78 20.13
C LEU A 6 7.06 -4.58 19.78
N ASN A 7 7.54 -3.72 18.88
CA ASN A 7 6.79 -2.55 18.47
C ASN A 7 5.61 -3.08 17.66
N PRO A 8 4.35 -2.77 17.99
CA PRO A 8 3.20 -3.23 17.22
C PRO A 8 3.20 -2.74 15.76
N ASN A 9 4.17 -1.91 15.36
CA ASN A 9 4.38 -1.51 13.97
C ASN A 9 5.28 -2.49 13.18
N ASP A 10 5.85 -3.52 13.83
CA ASP A 10 6.72 -4.53 13.20
C ASP A 10 5.94 -5.69 12.56
N TYR A 11 4.60 -5.68 12.57
CA TYR A 11 3.81 -6.68 11.84
C TYR A 11 4.11 -6.58 10.34
N ALA A 12 4.17 -7.73 9.68
CA ALA A 12 4.71 -7.96 8.33
C ALA A 12 4.15 -7.07 7.18
N TYR A 13 3.12 -6.25 7.43
CA TYR A 13 2.52 -5.26 6.53
C TYR A 13 2.86 -3.80 6.87
N GLY A 14 3.79 -3.56 7.80
CA GLY A 14 4.19 -2.20 8.22
C GLY A 14 5.20 -1.51 7.29
N ASP A 15 5.67 -2.19 6.25
CA ASP A 15 6.62 -1.66 5.28
C ASP A 15 5.89 -1.22 3.98
N PRO A 16 5.84 0.09 3.68
CA PRO A 16 5.25 0.62 2.47
C PRO A 16 5.76 -0.04 1.18
N ASP A 17 7.01 -0.48 1.14
CA ASP A 17 7.58 -1.11 -0.06
C ASP A 17 7.02 -2.52 -0.29
N LYS A 18 6.72 -3.25 0.78
CA LYS A 18 6.02 -4.56 0.67
C LYS A 18 4.59 -4.40 0.17
N LEU A 19 3.89 -3.36 0.61
CA LEU A 19 2.56 -3.04 0.11
C LEU A 19 2.61 -2.70 -1.39
N ARG A 20 3.58 -1.89 -1.82
CA ARG A 20 3.78 -1.59 -3.25
C ARG A 20 4.07 -2.83 -4.07
N ALA A 21 4.96 -3.71 -3.58
CA ALA A 21 5.28 -4.97 -4.26
C ALA A 21 4.02 -5.85 -4.40
N HIS A 22 3.23 -5.98 -3.33
CA HIS A 22 2.03 -6.82 -3.37
C HIS A 22 0.93 -6.23 -4.27
N ILE A 23 0.77 -4.90 -4.29
CA ILE A 23 -0.09 -4.23 -5.28
C ILE A 23 0.36 -4.56 -6.70
N ALA A 24 1.67 -4.51 -6.98
CA ALA A 24 2.20 -4.84 -8.30
C ALA A 24 1.93 -6.30 -8.71
N GLU A 25 2.05 -7.24 -7.78
CA GLU A 25 1.69 -8.65 -8.00
C GLU A 25 0.20 -8.82 -8.35
N LEU A 26 -0.69 -8.17 -7.60
CA LEU A 26 -2.13 -8.20 -7.90
C LEU A 26 -2.43 -7.58 -9.26
N MET A 27 -1.77 -6.49 -9.63
CA MET A 27 -1.93 -5.88 -10.96
C MET A 27 -1.41 -6.76 -12.10
N ALA A 28 -0.36 -7.55 -11.86
CA ALA A 28 0.10 -8.55 -12.82
C ALA A 28 -0.96 -9.65 -13.05
N LEU A 29 -1.62 -10.11 -11.98
CA LEU A 29 -2.76 -11.05 -12.09
C LEU A 29 -3.92 -10.43 -12.87
N VAL A 30 -4.30 -9.18 -12.56
CA VAL A 30 -5.35 -8.45 -13.29
C VAL A 30 -5.02 -8.36 -14.78
N SER A 31 -3.77 -8.04 -15.13
CA SER A 31 -3.33 -7.99 -16.53
C SER A 31 -3.46 -9.35 -17.23
N MET A 32 -3.05 -10.43 -16.56
CA MET A 32 -3.24 -11.79 -17.08
C MET A 32 -4.73 -12.11 -17.29
N ARG A 33 -5.61 -11.79 -16.33
CA ARG A 33 -7.06 -12.01 -16.45
C ARG A 33 -7.70 -11.17 -17.55
N ALA A 34 -7.23 -9.94 -17.75
CA ALA A 34 -7.71 -9.07 -18.81
C ALA A 34 -7.37 -9.65 -20.20
N ASN A 35 -6.16 -10.19 -20.38
CA ASN A 35 -5.78 -10.88 -21.61
C ASN A 35 -6.68 -12.09 -21.86
N MET A 36 -6.88 -12.94 -20.84
CA MET A 36 -7.79 -14.10 -20.95
C MET A 36 -9.23 -13.68 -21.31
N ALA A 37 -9.73 -12.60 -20.71
CA ALA A 37 -11.06 -12.06 -21.05
C ALA A 37 -11.13 -11.63 -22.52
N GLY A 38 -10.08 -11.01 -23.06
CA GLY A 38 -9.97 -10.68 -24.48
C GLY A 38 -10.05 -11.92 -25.38
N ASP A 39 -9.30 -12.97 -25.03
CA ASP A 39 -9.30 -14.24 -25.79
C ASP A 39 -10.68 -14.92 -25.76
N TYR A 40 -11.31 -15.01 -24.58
CA TYR A 40 -12.65 -15.59 -24.45
C TYR A 40 -13.71 -14.80 -25.20
N ALA A 41 -13.63 -13.46 -25.20
CA ALA A 41 -14.52 -12.62 -26.00
C ALA A 41 -14.34 -12.87 -27.51
N ALA A 42 -13.10 -12.99 -27.99
CA ALA A 42 -12.81 -13.29 -29.39
C ALA A 42 -13.33 -14.67 -29.82
N MET A 43 -13.27 -15.65 -28.92
CA MET A 43 -13.79 -17.00 -29.13
C MET A 43 -15.30 -17.13 -28.92
N ARG A 44 -15.97 -16.08 -28.43
CA ARG A 44 -17.39 -16.09 -28.01
C ARG A 44 -17.69 -17.11 -26.90
N ASP A 45 -16.71 -17.34 -26.02
CA ASP A 45 -16.89 -18.12 -24.79
C ASP A 45 -17.35 -17.19 -23.65
N ASP A 46 -18.66 -17.02 -23.54
CA ASP A 46 -19.27 -16.13 -22.55
C ASP A 46 -19.05 -16.62 -21.10
N ALA A 47 -18.89 -17.94 -20.90
CA ALA A 47 -18.65 -18.50 -19.57
C ALA A 47 -17.23 -18.17 -19.09
N GLY A 48 -16.23 -18.39 -19.94
CA GLY A 48 -14.83 -18.02 -19.69
C GLY A 48 -14.65 -16.52 -19.52
N LEU A 49 -15.32 -15.72 -20.36
CA LEU A 49 -15.32 -14.26 -20.29
C LEU A 49 -15.88 -13.78 -18.94
N ARG A 50 -17.08 -14.23 -18.57
CA ARG A 50 -17.74 -13.83 -17.32
C ARG A 50 -16.90 -14.21 -16.09
N TYR A 51 -16.30 -15.40 -16.10
CA TYR A 51 -15.46 -15.84 -15.00
C TYR A 51 -14.18 -14.99 -14.88
N SER A 52 -13.45 -14.81 -15.97
CA SER A 52 -12.19 -14.05 -15.98
C SER A 52 -12.40 -12.60 -15.58
N MET A 53 -13.49 -11.97 -16.02
CA MET A 53 -13.88 -10.62 -15.61
C MET A 53 -14.15 -10.51 -14.10
N LYS A 54 -14.83 -11.50 -13.50
CA LYS A 54 -15.07 -11.51 -12.05
C LYS A 54 -13.76 -11.66 -11.26
N CYS A 55 -12.86 -12.52 -11.70
CA CYS A 55 -11.55 -12.68 -11.08
C CYS A 55 -10.74 -11.39 -11.17
N ALA A 56 -10.65 -10.77 -12.36
CA ALA A 56 -9.97 -9.49 -12.55
C ALA A 56 -10.53 -8.42 -11.60
N ALA A 57 -11.85 -8.32 -11.47
CA ALA A 57 -12.48 -7.35 -10.57
C ALA A 57 -12.16 -7.62 -9.10
N ALA A 58 -12.11 -8.88 -8.67
CA ALA A 58 -11.75 -9.25 -7.30
C ALA A 58 -10.29 -8.92 -6.97
N GLU A 59 -9.37 -9.27 -7.86
CA GLU A 59 -7.93 -8.98 -7.73
C GLU A 59 -7.67 -7.46 -7.74
N PHE A 60 -8.33 -6.72 -8.63
CA PHE A 60 -8.23 -5.25 -8.67
C PHE A 60 -8.79 -4.61 -7.41
N ARG A 61 -9.91 -5.11 -6.88
CA ARG A 61 -10.47 -4.63 -5.61
C ARG A 61 -9.53 -4.90 -4.44
N ALA A 62 -8.87 -6.05 -4.40
CA ALA A 62 -7.86 -6.32 -3.39
C ALA A 62 -6.69 -5.34 -3.48
N ALA A 63 -6.22 -5.02 -4.69
CA ALA A 63 -5.17 -4.03 -4.91
C ALA A 63 -5.58 -2.62 -4.42
N LEU A 64 -6.84 -2.22 -4.67
CA LEU A 64 -7.36 -0.95 -4.19
C LEU A 64 -7.43 -0.86 -2.66
N ASN A 65 -7.78 -1.96 -1.97
CA ASN A 65 -7.76 -1.98 -0.51
C ASN A 65 -6.35 -1.77 0.04
N LEU A 66 -5.35 -2.46 -0.51
CA LEU A 66 -3.95 -2.29 -0.12
C LEU A 66 -3.41 -0.90 -0.46
N LEU A 67 -3.88 -0.29 -1.55
CA LEU A 67 -3.55 1.10 -1.89
C LEU A 67 -4.10 2.08 -0.84
N GLY A 68 -5.29 1.80 -0.31
CA GLY A 68 -5.84 2.52 0.84
C GLY A 68 -4.91 2.43 2.05
N ASP A 69 -4.52 1.20 2.43
CA ASP A 69 -3.61 0.96 3.56
C ASP A 69 -2.26 1.68 3.37
N LEU A 70 -1.69 1.61 2.17
CA LEU A 70 -0.43 2.29 1.82
C LEU A 70 -0.55 3.81 1.97
N THR A 71 -1.67 4.39 1.52
CA THR A 71 -1.92 5.83 1.61
C THR A 71 -2.00 6.27 3.07
N GLU A 72 -2.77 5.55 3.89
CA GLU A 72 -2.89 5.82 5.33
C GLU A 72 -1.55 5.69 6.06
N GLN A 73 -0.69 4.74 5.67
CA GLN A 73 0.64 4.60 6.25
C GLN A 73 1.53 5.80 5.90
N LEU A 74 1.55 6.23 4.64
CA LEU A 74 2.34 7.38 4.20
C LEU A 74 1.88 8.68 4.86
N GLU A 75 0.57 8.86 5.03
CA GLU A 75 0.02 10.01 5.76
C GLU A 75 0.43 10.00 7.23
N ARG A 76 0.33 8.85 7.92
CA ARG A 76 0.81 8.70 9.30
C ARG A 76 2.30 8.99 9.44
N GLU A 77 3.12 8.51 8.50
CA GLU A 77 4.56 8.76 8.50
C GLU A 77 4.87 10.25 8.27
N ARG A 78 4.16 10.90 7.34
CA ARG A 78 4.28 12.34 7.10
C ARG A 78 3.93 13.14 8.36
N GLN A 79 2.84 12.78 9.03
CA GLN A 79 2.43 13.42 10.29
C GLN A 79 3.46 13.21 11.39
N ARG A 80 4.07 12.02 11.51
CA ARG A 80 5.16 11.77 12.49
C ARG A 80 6.40 12.61 12.22
N ARG A 81 6.72 12.90 10.96
CA ARG A 81 7.88 13.71 10.58
C ARG A 81 7.66 15.22 10.78
N GLN A 82 6.41 15.71 10.81
CA GLN A 82 6.10 17.14 10.88
C GLN A 82 6.24 17.86 12.24
N PRO A 83 6.06 17.24 13.43
CA PRO A 83 6.17 17.97 14.70
C PRO A 83 7.60 18.10 15.27
N ALA A 84 8.60 17.42 14.70
CA ALA A 84 9.98 17.46 15.22
C ALA A 84 10.83 18.63 14.69
N GLN A 85 10.39 19.33 13.64
CA GLN A 85 11.16 20.44 13.05
C GLN A 85 10.83 21.83 13.62
N ALA A 86 9.78 21.98 14.43
CA ALA A 86 9.33 23.29 14.92
C ALA A 86 9.93 23.70 16.29
N SER A 87 10.70 22.83 16.97
CA SER A 87 11.12 23.03 18.36
C SER A 87 12.59 23.40 18.57
N HIS A 88 13.40 23.58 17.52
CA HIS A 88 14.84 23.85 17.66
C HIS A 88 15.33 25.27 17.30
N THR A 89 14.44 26.26 17.07
CA THR A 89 14.88 27.59 16.59
C THR A 89 14.82 28.74 17.61
N HIS A 90 14.37 28.55 18.86
CA HIS A 90 14.37 29.67 19.83
C HIS A 90 14.79 29.24 21.24
N SER A 91 16.09 29.01 21.44
CA SER A 91 16.73 29.14 22.76
C SER A 91 18.22 29.37 22.58
N ASN A 92 18.59 30.61 22.23
CA ASN A 92 19.91 31.21 22.51
C ASN A 92 19.90 32.66 22.01
N GLN A 93 19.26 33.53 22.78
CA GLN A 93 19.77 34.89 22.92
C GLN A 93 20.22 35.02 24.37
N GLU A 94 21.52 34.78 24.52
CA GLU A 94 22.30 34.97 25.72
C GLU A 94 22.14 36.40 26.23
N ALA A 95 21.84 36.50 27.52
CA ALA A 95 22.08 37.70 28.29
C ALA A 95 23.61 37.85 28.46
N CYS A 96 24.18 38.89 27.84
CA CYS A 96 25.51 39.38 28.18
C CYS A 96 25.48 40.90 28.36
N VAL A 97 25.55 41.26 29.65
CA VAL A 97 26.25 42.39 30.31
C VAL A 97 26.19 43.77 29.67
#